data_AF-A0A0F7PVW6-F1
#
_entry.id   AF-A0A0F7PVW6-F1
#
_cell.length_a   1.000
_cell.length_b   1.000
_cell.length_c   1.000
_cell.angle_alpha   90.00
_cell.angle_beta   90.00
_cell.angle_gamma   90.00
#
_symmetry.space_group_name_H-M   'P 1'
#
loop_
_entity.id
_entity.type
_entity.pdbx_description
1 polymer ?
#
loop_
_entity_poly.entity_id
_entity_poly.type
_entity_poly.pdbx_seq_one_letter_code
_entity_poly.pdbx_strand_id
1 'polypeptide(L)'
;MLKKAEIAISMDGKGAWRDNVFVERLWRSIKYEEVYLHAYKTVPEARAGISRYLAFYNTRRPHSSLDRQTPDQAYFNALTPILAAA
;
A
#
# COMPACT_ATOMS: atom_id res chain seq x y z
N MET A 1 2.75 -20.67 -8.81
CA MET A 1 1.71 -19.93 -8.06
C MET A 1 1.18 -18.76 -8.89
N LEU A 2 2.02 -17.80 -9.30
CA LEU A 2 1.57 -16.63 -10.09
C LEU A 2 0.98 -16.98 -11.47
N LYS A 3 1.65 -17.83 -12.26
CA LYS A 3 1.13 -18.32 -13.56
C LYS A 3 -0.21 -19.07 -13.44
N LYS A 4 -0.47 -19.73 -12.31
CA LYS A 4 -1.73 -20.44 -12.06
C LYS A 4 -2.88 -19.47 -11.72
N ALA A 5 -2.55 -18.28 -11.24
CA ALA A 5 -3.49 -17.22 -10.95
C ALA A 5 -3.59 -16.20 -12.09
N GLU A 6 -3.00 -16.51 -13.26
CA GLU A 6 -2.99 -15.64 -14.45
C GLU A 6 -2.42 -14.23 -14.18
N ILE A 7 -1.53 -14.11 -13.19
CA ILE A 7 -0.86 -12.85 -12.85
C ILE A 7 0.37 -12.67 -13.75
N ALA A 8 0.35 -11.64 -14.58
CA ALA A 8 1.51 -11.21 -15.36
C ALA A 8 2.59 -10.62 -14.44
N ILE A 9 3.82 -11.11 -14.57
CA ILE A 9 4.97 -10.55 -13.86
C ILE A 9 5.52 -9.40 -14.72
N SER A 10 5.45 -8.19 -14.19
CA SER A 10 6.08 -7.01 -14.78
C SER A 10 7.35 -6.69 -13.99
N MET A 11 8.48 -6.65 -14.68
CA MET A 11 9.77 -6.24 -14.11
C MET A 11 10.16 -4.91 -14.74
N ASP A 12 10.54 -3.95 -13.91
CA ASP A 12 11.06 -2.68 -14.38
C ASP A 12 12.44 -2.86 -15.03
N GLY A 13 12.71 -2.08 -16.08
CA GLY A 13 14.03 -2.04 -16.69
C GLY A 13 15.04 -1.36 -15.76
N LYS A 14 16.33 -1.69 -15.89
CA LYS A 14 17.38 -1.02 -15.13
C LYS A 14 17.30 0.51 -15.35
N GLY A 15 17.01 1.26 -14.29
CA GLY A 15 16.88 2.73 -14.32
C GLY A 15 15.44 3.26 -14.42
N ALA A 16 14.41 2.41 -14.44
CA ALA A 16 13.01 2.81 -14.48
C ALA A 16 12.43 3.16 -13.08
N TRP A 17 13.06 4.12 -12.40
CA TRP A 17 12.71 4.52 -11.02
C TRP A 17 11.25 4.98 -10.82
N ARG A 18 10.59 5.48 -11.88
CA ARG A 18 9.23 6.03 -11.81
C ARG A 18 8.20 5.03 -11.33
N ASP A 19 8.36 3.77 -11.71
CA ASP A 19 7.41 2.70 -11.37
C ASP A 19 7.47 2.37 -9.86
N ASN A 20 8.62 2.62 -9.22
CA ASN A 20 8.83 2.33 -7.81
C ASN A 20 8.47 3.51 -6.87
N VAL A 21 8.27 4.72 -7.39
CA VAL A 21 8.03 5.94 -6.58
C VAL A 21 6.88 5.77 -5.59
N PHE A 22 5.80 5.11 -6.02
CA PHE A 22 4.63 4.88 -5.17
C PHE A 22 4.96 3.97 -3.99
N VAL A 23 5.66 2.87 -4.25
CA VAL A 23 6.08 1.89 -3.23
C VAL A 23 7.11 2.51 -2.29
N GLU A 24 8.06 3.29 -2.79
CA GLU A 24 9.03 4.01 -1.96
C GLU A 24 8.37 5.01 -1.02
N ARG A 25 7.37 5.76 -1.51
CA ARG A 25 6.60 6.70 -0.69
C ARG A 25 5.85 5.98 0.43
N LEU A 26 5.21 4.85 0.13
CA LEU A 26 4.55 4.01 1.13
C LEU A 26 5.57 3.55 2.19
N TRP A 27 6.71 3.01 1.77
CA TRP A 27 7.76 2.56 2.69
C TRP A 27 8.33 3.68 3.55
N ARG A 28 8.46 4.89 3.02
CA ARG A 28 8.87 6.05 3.82
C ARG A 28 7.87 6.31 4.94
N SER A 29 6.58 6.33 4.64
CA SER A 29 5.54 6.51 5.66
C SER A 29 5.60 5.41 6.72
N ILE A 30 5.62 4.12 6.32
CA ILE A 30 5.70 3.00 7.28
C ILE A 30 6.93 3.12 8.19
N LYS A 31 8.09 3.44 7.61
CA LYS A 31 9.33 3.54 8.39
C LYS A 31 9.28 4.68 9.41
N TYR A 32 8.91 5.87 8.97
CA TYR A 32 8.95 7.06 9.83
C TYR A 32 7.81 7.13 10.83
N GLU A 33 6.63 6.66 10.45
CA GLU A 33 5.42 6.81 11.27
C GLU A 33 5.18 5.59 12.17
N GLU A 34 5.76 4.42 11.86
CA GLU A 34 5.62 3.20 12.67
C GLU A 34 6.99 2.65 13.08
N VAL A 35 7.81 2.16 12.15
CA VAL A 35 8.97 1.32 12.50
C VAL A 35 10.02 2.05 13.34
N TYR A 36 10.34 3.30 13.03
CA TYR A 36 11.35 4.07 13.75
C TYR A 36 10.89 4.57 15.12
N LEU A 37 9.58 4.60 15.37
CA LEU A 37 9.02 4.99 16.66
C LEU A 37 8.91 3.81 17.64
N HIS A 38 9.05 2.57 17.15
CA HIS A 38 8.79 1.37 17.92
C HIS A 38 10.05 0.50 18.05
N ALA A 39 10.39 0.13 19.30
CA ALA A 39 11.45 -0.82 19.60
C ALA A 39 10.89 -2.25 19.71
N TYR A 40 10.48 -2.83 18.58
CA TYR A 40 9.95 -4.20 18.55
C TYR A 40 10.95 -5.21 19.08
N LYS A 41 10.53 -6.02 20.05
CA LYS A 41 11.35 -7.08 20.64
C LYS A 41 11.29 -8.37 19.85
N THR A 42 10.16 -8.61 19.16
CA THR A 42 9.91 -9.87 18.44
C THR A 42 9.25 -9.65 17.09
N VAL A 43 9.42 -10.61 16.16
CA VAL A 43 8.77 -10.56 14.85
C VAL A 43 7.24 -10.58 14.95
N PRO A 44 6.57 -11.38 15.82
CA PRO A 44 5.13 -11.31 15.99
C PRO A 44 4.62 -9.92 16.43
N GLU A 45 5.36 -9.26 17.32
CA GLU A 45 5.05 -7.90 17.76
C GLU A 45 5.14 -6.90 16.62
N ALA A 46 6.25 -6.93 15.86
CA ALA A 46 6.43 -6.10 14.67
C ALA A 46 5.32 -6.32 13.64
N ARG A 47 4.94 -7.59 13.40
CA ARG A 47 3.85 -7.94 12.48
C ARG A 47 2.53 -7.33 12.94
N ALA A 48 2.21 -7.42 14.23
CA ALA A 48 0.98 -6.86 14.77
C ALA A 48 0.95 -5.32 14.69
N GLY A 49 2.07 -4.65 15.04
CA GLY A 49 2.20 -3.19 14.92
C GLY A 49 2.05 -2.70 13.49
N ILE A 50 2.87 -3.24 12.57
CA ILE A 50 2.82 -2.88 11.15
C ILE A 50 1.43 -3.18 10.55
N SER A 51 0.77 -4.28 10.95
CA SER A 51 -0.59 -4.59 10.47
C SER A 51 -1.61 -3.55 10.94
N ARG A 52 -1.53 -3.09 12.19
CA ARG A 52 -2.40 -2.01 12.70
C ARG A 52 -2.15 -0.70 11.97
N TYR A 53 -0.88 -0.36 11.73
CA TYR A 53 -0.52 0.83 10.98
C TYR A 53 -1.05 0.78 9.54
N LEU A 54 -0.89 -0.34 8.84
CA LEU A 54 -1.41 -0.52 7.48
C LEU A 54 -2.94 -0.42 7.43
N ALA A 55 -3.64 -1.00 8.41
CA ALA A 55 -5.08 -0.86 8.51
C ALA A 55 -5.48 0.63 8.67
N PHE A 56 -4.80 1.38 9.54
CA PHE A 56 -5.01 2.83 9.68
C PHE A 56 -4.72 3.58 8.38
N TYR A 57 -3.58 3.32 7.73
CA TYR A 57 -3.15 3.97 6.51
C TYR A 57 -4.18 3.79 5.38
N ASN A 58 -4.71 2.59 5.21
CA ASN A 58 -5.67 2.27 4.15
C ASN A 58 -7.10 2.76 4.43
N THR A 59 -7.56 2.64 5.68
CA THR A 59 -8.98 2.85 6.01
C THR A 59 -9.31 4.24 6.55
N ARG A 60 -8.33 4.97 7.13
CA ARG A 60 -8.61 6.21 7.89
C ARG A 60 -7.77 7.40 7.47
N ARG A 61 -6.57 7.19 6.92
CA ARG A 61 -5.67 8.30 6.57
C ARG A 61 -6.07 8.92 5.23
N PRO A 62 -6.47 10.21 5.16
CA PRO A 62 -6.70 10.88 3.90
C PRO A 62 -5.37 11.27 3.24
N HIS A 63 -5.28 11.15 1.92
CA HIS A 63 -4.09 11.50 1.14
C HIS A 63 -4.38 12.67 0.20
N SER A 64 -3.53 13.70 0.23
CA SER A 64 -3.68 14.86 -0.67
C SER A 64 -3.55 14.50 -2.14
N SER A 65 -2.75 13.48 -2.47
CA SER A 65 -2.64 12.94 -3.83
C SER A 65 -3.85 12.14 -4.29
N LEU A 66 -4.80 11.86 -3.40
CA LEU A 66 -6.04 11.13 -3.64
C LEU A 66 -7.27 12.01 -3.34
N ASP A 67 -7.16 13.34 -3.54
CA ASP A 67 -8.25 14.28 -3.26
C ASP A 67 -8.82 14.20 -1.83
N ARG A 68 -7.94 13.92 -0.87
CA ARG A 68 -8.27 13.68 0.55
C ARG A 68 -9.09 12.41 0.82
N GLN A 69 -9.15 11.49 -0.14
CA GLN A 69 -9.67 10.15 0.08
C GLN A 69 -8.63 9.25 0.76
N THR A 70 -9.09 8.19 1.42
CA THR A 70 -8.22 7.11 1.88
C THR A 70 -7.86 6.18 0.71
N PRO A 71 -6.77 5.39 0.81
CA PRO A 71 -6.42 4.41 -0.21
C PRO A 71 -7.56 3.42 -0.51
N ASP A 72 -8.27 2.96 0.52
CA ASP A 72 -9.41 2.07 0.33
C ASP A 72 -10.54 2.76 -0.44
N GLN A 73 -10.87 4.01 -0.08
CA GLN A 73 -11.88 4.77 -0.81
C GLN A 73 -11.49 4.93 -2.29
N ALA A 74 -10.26 5.37 -2.57
CA ALA A 74 -9.80 5.54 -3.94
C ALA A 74 -9.86 4.24 -4.75
N TYR A 75 -9.48 3.10 -4.15
CA TYR A 75 -9.49 1.80 -4.80
C TYR A 75 -10.91 1.28 -5.05
N PHE A 76 -11.75 1.18 -4.00
CA PHE A 76 -13.10 0.62 -4.13
C PHE A 76 -14.04 1.54 -4.92
N ASN A 77 -13.89 2.86 -4.80
CA ASN A 77 -14.66 3.80 -5.62
C ASN A 77 -14.30 3.70 -7.10
N ALA A 78 -13.04 3.40 -7.44
CA ALA A 78 -12.62 3.18 -8.84
C ALA A 78 -13.07 1.83 -9.40
N LEU A 79 -13.27 0.80 -8.55
CA LEU A 79 -13.82 -0.49 -8.95
C LEU A 79 -15.33 -0.45 -9.17
N THR A 80 -16.05 0.38 -8.42
CA THR A 80 -17.51 0.54 -8.54
C THR A 80 -17.98 0.89 -9.96
N PRO A 81 -17.37 1.84 -10.71
CA PRO A 81 -17.74 2.11 -12.09
C PRO A 81 -17.41 0.97 -13.07
N ILE A 82 -16.47 0.09 -12.74
CA ILE A 82 -16.13 -1.09 -13.57
C ILE A 82 -17.20 -2.19 -13.42
N LEU A 83 -17.73 -2.37 -12.21
CA LEU A 83 -18.77 -3.38 -11.92
C LEU A 83 -20.17 -2.97 -12.42
N ALA A 84 -20.46 -1.67 -12.54
CA ALA A 84 -21.74 -1.16 -13.03
C ALA A 84 -21.91 -1.22 -14.56
N ALA A 85 -20.84 -1.57 -15.30
CA ALA A 85 -20.82 -1.67 -16.76
C ALA A 85 -20.97 -3.11 -17.28
N ALA A 86 -21.51 -4.03 -16.47
CA ALA A 86 -21.75 -5.44 -16.81
C ALA A 86 -23.23 -5.74 -17.08
#